data_AF-A0A7W0LSM3-F1
#
_entry.id   AF-A0A7W0LSM3-F1
#
_cell.length_a   1.000
_cell.length_b   1.000
_cell.length_c   1.000
_cell.angle_alpha   90.00
_cell.angle_beta   90.00
_cell.angle_gamma   90.00
#
_symmetry.space_group_name_H-M   'P 1'
#
loop_
_entity.id
_entity.type
_entity.pdbx_description
1 polymer ?
#
loop_
_entity_poly.entity_id
_entity_poly.type
_entity_poly.pdbx_seq_one_letter_code
_entity_poly.pdbx_strand_id
1 'polypeptide(L)'
;MRDSVGQYLHEIGLVPLLNAAQERELSQKIEAGRAAQGRLDGGERGVELKRAVREAARARDYFIRANLRLVVSIARRYPLPPGMDLLDLIQEGNLGLEHAVEKFDWRKGFKFSTYATFWIRQAIGRALDQKANLVRLPSERSAQLRAALRDVSGEGEDLDAELANLHRLATPTSLDRTVGDDGEQELVDLLPDAVVGPEQLVVDSMHTEKVTSLLDNLEP
;
A
#
# COMPACT_ATOMS: atom_id res chain seq x y z
N MET A 1 -1.08 -20.72 20.26
CA MET A 1 -0.44 -19.46 19.85
C MET A 1 -1.47 -18.71 19.00
N ARG A 2 -1.89 -17.49 19.35
CA ARG A 2 -2.84 -16.74 18.51
C ARG A 2 -2.09 -16.26 17.27
N ASP A 3 -2.74 -16.35 16.10
CA ASP A 3 -2.26 -15.72 14.87
C ASP A 3 -2.11 -14.19 15.06
N SER A 4 -1.22 -13.56 14.29
CA SER A 4 -0.88 -12.13 14.39
C SER A 4 -2.13 -11.24 14.29
N VAL A 5 -3.03 -11.56 13.36
CA VAL A 5 -4.32 -10.88 13.21
C VAL A 5 -5.18 -11.03 14.46
N GLY A 6 -5.24 -12.24 15.02
CA GLY A 6 -6.00 -12.53 16.23
C GLY A 6 -5.49 -11.80 17.47
N GLN A 7 -4.17 -11.63 17.59
CA GLN A 7 -3.57 -10.83 18.66
C GLN A 7 -3.93 -9.35 18.50
N TYR A 8 -3.79 -8.79 17.30
CA TYR A 8 -4.14 -7.40 17.03
C TYR A 8 -5.62 -7.11 17.34
N LEU A 9 -6.54 -7.96 16.85
CA LEU A 9 -7.97 -7.80 17.10
C LEU A 9 -8.33 -7.88 18.59
N HIS A 10 -7.60 -8.70 19.36
CA HIS A 10 -7.78 -8.76 20.80
C HIS A 10 -7.36 -7.45 21.48
N GLU A 11 -6.18 -6.93 21.16
CA GLU A 11 -5.62 -5.72 21.78
C GLU A 11 -6.51 -4.49 21.52
N ILE A 12 -6.96 -4.29 20.29
CA ILE A 12 -7.86 -3.16 19.97
C ILE A 12 -9.26 -3.33 20.59
N GLY A 13 -9.64 -4.56 20.93
CA GLY A 13 -10.91 -4.88 21.58
C GLY A 13 -10.95 -4.50 23.07
N LEU A 14 -9.79 -4.36 23.71
CA LEU A 14 -9.66 -3.99 25.12
C LEU A 14 -9.99 -2.51 25.39
N VAL A 15 -9.92 -1.67 24.36
CA VAL A 15 -10.15 -0.22 24.50
C VAL A 15 -11.64 0.09 24.33
N PRO A 16 -12.28 0.76 25.30
CA PRO A 16 -13.70 1.12 25.20
C PRO A 16 -13.99 2.09 24.06
N LEU A 17 -15.19 1.97 23.48
CA LEU A 17 -15.68 2.93 22.49
C LEU A 17 -16.02 4.27 23.13
N LEU A 18 -15.81 5.35 22.38
CA LEU A 18 -16.10 6.70 22.83
C LEU A 18 -17.56 7.09 22.55
N ASN A 19 -18.12 7.88 23.45
CA ASN A 19 -19.34 8.64 23.19
C ASN A 19 -19.01 10.06 22.67
N ALA A 20 -20.03 10.82 22.22
CA ALA A 20 -19.81 12.16 21.65
C ALA A 20 -19.21 13.16 22.65
N ALA A 21 -19.54 13.04 23.95
CA ALA A 21 -18.99 13.92 24.97
C ALA A 21 -17.49 13.64 25.18
N GLN A 22 -17.10 12.37 25.18
CA GLN A 22 -15.69 11.95 25.28
C GLN A 22 -14.90 12.35 24.04
N GLU A 23 -15.45 12.18 22.83
CA GLU A 23 -14.83 12.67 21.58
C GLU A 23 -14.53 14.17 21.67
N ARG A 24 -15.48 14.96 22.18
CA ARG A 24 -15.31 16.39 22.40
C ARG A 24 -14.22 16.69 23.43
N GLU A 25 -14.25 16.04 24.58
CA GLU A 25 -13.26 16.25 25.66
C GLU A 25 -11.84 15.95 25.18
N LEU A 26 -11.63 14.84 24.49
CA LEU A 26 -10.32 14.47 23.93
C LEU A 26 -9.87 15.49 22.88
N SER A 27 -10.78 15.93 22.01
CA SER A 27 -10.47 16.95 21.00
C SER A 27 -10.02 18.27 21.63
N GLN A 28 -10.66 18.70 22.71
CA GLN A 28 -10.28 19.91 23.46
C GLN A 28 -8.89 19.78 24.09
N LYS A 29 -8.56 18.62 24.68
CA LYS A 29 -7.22 18.36 25.23
C LYS A 29 -6.15 18.40 24.14
N ILE A 30 -6.42 17.80 22.97
CA ILE A 30 -5.51 17.81 21.83
C ILE A 30 -5.27 19.23 21.32
N GLU A 31 -6.33 20.04 21.19
CA GLU A 31 -6.24 21.43 20.76
C GLU A 31 -5.44 22.29 21.76
N ALA A 32 -5.70 22.13 23.06
CA ALA A 32 -4.96 22.82 24.11
C ALA A 32 -3.47 22.47 24.11
N GLY A 33 -3.12 21.20 23.93
CA GLY A 33 -1.72 20.80 23.82
C GLY A 33 -1.03 21.30 22.55
N ARG A 34 -1.74 21.40 21.42
CA ARG A 34 -1.20 22.01 20.19
C ARG A 34 -0.89 23.49 20.41
N ALA A 35 -1.78 24.22 21.08
CA ALA A 35 -1.54 25.62 21.44
C ALA A 35 -0.35 25.75 22.42
N ALA A 36 -0.24 24.84 23.40
CA ALA A 36 0.89 24.81 24.32
C ALA A 36 2.22 24.49 23.61
N GLN A 37 2.21 23.56 22.64
CA GLN A 37 3.37 23.24 21.81
C GLN A 37 3.83 24.47 21.02
N GLY A 38 2.91 25.19 20.36
CA GLY A 38 3.24 26.41 19.62
C GLY A 38 3.90 27.50 20.49
N ARG A 39 3.49 27.63 21.76
CA ARG A 39 4.14 28.54 22.72
C ARG A 39 5.55 28.08 23.10
N LEU A 40 5.75 26.77 23.31
CA LEU A 40 7.07 26.20 23.57
C LEU A 40 8.01 26.41 22.38
N ASP A 41 7.53 26.20 21.16
CA ASP A 41 8.28 26.42 19.92
C ASP A 41 8.63 27.90 19.72
N GLY A 42 7.74 28.81 20.19
CA GLY A 42 7.98 30.25 20.26
C GLY A 42 8.97 30.71 21.35
N GLY A 43 9.57 29.78 22.10
CA GLY A 43 10.59 30.06 23.10
C GLY A 43 10.08 30.26 24.53
N GLU A 44 8.76 30.19 24.76
CA GLU A 44 8.21 30.18 26.12
C GLU A 44 8.60 28.89 26.84
N ARG A 45 8.83 28.96 28.15
CA ARG A 45 9.18 27.80 28.97
C ARG A 45 8.28 27.75 30.19
N GLY A 46 7.69 26.58 30.43
CA GLY A 46 6.85 26.35 31.59
C GLY A 46 6.59 24.86 31.80
N VAL A 47 6.59 24.44 33.07
CA VAL A 47 6.24 23.05 33.43
C VAL A 47 4.81 22.73 33.01
N GLU A 48 3.91 23.70 33.12
CA GLU A 48 2.51 23.57 32.71
C GLU A 48 2.35 23.36 31.21
N LEU A 49 3.09 24.09 30.37
CA LEU A 49 3.08 23.89 28.92
C LEU A 49 3.55 22.48 28.55
N LYS A 50 4.66 22.03 29.14
CA LYS A 50 5.16 20.66 28.96
C LYS A 50 4.20 19.59 29.48
N ARG A 51 3.38 19.92 30.48
CA ARG A 51 2.35 19.02 31.00
C ARG A 51 1.18 18.93 30.03
N ALA A 52 0.68 20.07 29.53
CA ALA A 52 -0.40 20.13 28.56
C ALA A 52 -0.07 19.37 27.26
N VAL A 53 1.17 19.49 26.75
CA VAL A 53 1.64 18.72 25.59
C VAL A 53 1.60 17.21 25.85
N ARG A 54 2.07 16.76 27.02
CA ARG A 54 2.04 15.34 27.40
C ARG A 54 0.62 14.81 27.57
N GLU A 55 -0.27 15.61 28.16
CA GLU A 55 -1.69 15.26 28.30
C GLU A 55 -2.39 15.16 26.93
N ALA A 56 -2.08 16.08 26.00
CA ALA A 56 -2.59 16.02 24.63
C ALA A 56 -2.08 14.81 23.85
N ALA A 57 -0.80 14.45 24.00
CA ALA A 57 -0.26 13.24 23.38
C ALA A 57 -0.99 11.98 23.86
N ARG A 58 -1.27 11.88 25.17
CA ARG A 58 -2.07 10.77 25.75
C ARG A 58 -3.51 10.79 25.25
N ALA A 59 -4.13 11.98 25.17
CA ALA A 59 -5.49 12.12 24.66
C ALA A 59 -5.58 11.69 23.18
N ARG A 60 -4.60 12.05 22.36
CA ARG A 60 -4.49 11.64 20.96
C ARG A 60 -4.34 10.13 20.81
N ASP A 61 -3.40 9.53 21.55
CA ASP A 61 -3.18 8.08 21.53
C ASP A 61 -4.44 7.30 21.94
N TYR A 62 -5.11 7.74 23.02
CA TYR A 62 -6.37 7.13 23.45
C TYR A 62 -7.49 7.29 22.41
N PHE A 63 -7.61 8.47 21.79
CA PHE A 63 -8.61 8.73 20.76
C PHE A 63 -8.41 7.84 19.52
N ILE A 64 -7.15 7.67 19.08
CA ILE A 64 -6.81 6.74 17.99
C ILE A 64 -7.17 5.31 18.38
N ARG A 65 -6.68 4.83 19.53
CA ARG A 65 -6.89 3.45 19.98
C ARG A 65 -8.37 3.06 20.10
N ALA A 66 -9.19 3.96 20.64
CA ALA A 66 -10.62 3.73 20.78
C ALA A 66 -11.36 3.59 19.43
N ASN A 67 -10.75 4.01 18.33
CA ASN A 67 -11.31 3.97 16.97
C ASN A 67 -10.63 2.97 16.02
N LEU A 68 -9.64 2.19 16.47
CA LEU A 68 -8.97 1.19 15.62
C LEU A 68 -9.95 0.13 15.09
N ARG A 69 -11.01 -0.19 15.84
CA ARG A 69 -12.08 -1.10 15.42
C ARG A 69 -12.84 -0.60 14.19
N LEU A 70 -12.98 0.72 14.02
CA LEU A 70 -13.58 1.32 12.84
C LEU A 70 -12.73 1.04 11.59
N VAL A 71 -11.41 1.18 11.70
CA VAL A 71 -10.46 0.91 10.60
C VAL A 71 -10.60 -0.52 10.13
N VAL A 72 -10.58 -1.49 11.04
CA VAL A 72 -10.78 -2.91 10.70
C VAL A 72 -12.11 -3.13 9.97
N SER A 73 -13.20 -2.53 10.43
CA SER A 73 -14.53 -2.69 9.81
C SER A 73 -14.60 -2.14 8.38
N ILE A 74 -13.79 -1.13 8.06
CA ILE A 74 -13.68 -0.53 6.73
C ILE A 74 -12.72 -1.36 5.86
N ALA A 75 -11.53 -1.70 6.37
CA ALA A 75 -10.50 -2.43 5.64
C ALA A 75 -10.98 -3.79 5.14
N ARG A 76 -11.79 -4.52 5.94
CA ARG A 76 -12.38 -5.82 5.54
C ARG A 76 -13.29 -5.77 4.31
N ARG A 77 -13.69 -4.58 3.84
CA ARG A 77 -14.53 -4.42 2.64
C ARG A 77 -13.73 -4.19 1.37
N TYR A 78 -12.41 -4.03 1.48
CA TYR A 78 -11.53 -3.82 0.33
C TYR A 78 -10.99 -5.15 -0.18
N PRO A 79 -10.78 -5.28 -1.50
CA PRO A 79 -10.11 -6.46 -2.05
C PRO A 79 -8.67 -6.52 -1.55
N LEU A 80 -8.16 -7.74 -1.37
CA LEU A 80 -6.76 -8.01 -1.01
C LEU A 80 -5.99 -8.36 -2.29
N PRO A 81 -5.11 -7.46 -2.79
CA PRO A 81 -4.24 -7.79 -3.90
C PRO A 81 -3.27 -8.93 -3.56
N PRO A 82 -2.77 -9.66 -4.57
CA PRO A 82 -1.70 -10.63 -4.37
C PRO A 82 -0.50 -9.98 -3.67
N GLY A 83 0.00 -10.62 -2.60
CA GLY A 83 1.17 -10.13 -1.85
C GLY A 83 0.88 -9.02 -0.83
N MET A 84 -0.37 -8.61 -0.63
CA MET A 84 -0.76 -7.67 0.43
C MET A 84 -1.69 -8.36 1.44
N ASP A 85 -1.39 -8.20 2.73
CA ASP A 85 -2.21 -8.75 3.80
C ASP A 85 -3.27 -7.74 4.29
N LEU A 86 -4.31 -8.26 4.97
CA LEU A 86 -5.30 -7.44 5.65
C LEU A 86 -4.65 -6.51 6.69
N LEU A 87 -3.59 -6.95 7.36
CA LEU A 87 -2.85 -6.09 8.28
C LEU A 87 -2.25 -4.88 7.58
N ASP A 88 -1.75 -5.02 6.34
CA ASP A 88 -1.23 -3.88 5.58
C ASP A 88 -2.32 -2.84 5.30
N LEU A 89 -3.51 -3.28 4.88
CA LEU A 89 -4.65 -2.39 4.68
C LEU A 89 -5.09 -1.71 5.97
N ILE A 90 -5.09 -2.45 7.09
CA ILE A 90 -5.40 -1.90 8.41
C ILE A 90 -4.38 -0.83 8.79
N GLN A 91 -3.09 -1.07 8.60
CA GLN A 91 -2.04 -0.12 8.93
C GLN A 91 -2.15 1.16 8.11
N GLU A 92 -2.43 1.06 6.81
CA GLU A 92 -2.67 2.23 5.96
C GLU A 92 -3.94 2.98 6.38
N GLY A 93 -5.00 2.26 6.74
CA GLY A 93 -6.20 2.84 7.32
C GLY A 93 -5.96 3.55 8.66
N ASN A 94 -5.06 3.02 9.49
CA ASN A 94 -4.66 3.60 10.77
C ASN A 94 -3.95 4.95 10.56
N LEU A 95 -3.12 5.09 9.52
CA LEU A 95 -2.53 6.38 9.13
C LEU A 95 -3.62 7.40 8.72
N GLY A 96 -4.63 6.95 7.99
CA GLY A 96 -5.80 7.77 7.65
C GLY A 96 -6.60 8.19 8.89
N LEU A 97 -6.80 7.29 9.85
CA LEU A 97 -7.45 7.56 11.12
C LEU A 97 -6.68 8.59 11.94
N GLU A 98 -5.35 8.44 12.03
CA GLU A 98 -4.47 9.36 12.73
C GLU A 98 -4.60 10.78 12.17
N HIS A 99 -4.59 10.92 10.83
CA HIS A 99 -4.85 12.20 10.17
C HIS A 99 -6.25 12.77 10.48
N ALA A 100 -7.26 11.90 10.55
CA ALA A 100 -8.61 12.32 10.92
C ALA A 100 -8.67 12.87 12.35
N VAL A 101 -7.99 12.25 13.32
CA VAL A 101 -7.93 12.73 14.71
C VAL A 101 -7.28 14.11 14.78
N GLU A 102 -6.24 14.37 13.98
CA GLU A 102 -5.55 15.67 13.98
C GLU A 102 -6.41 16.83 13.46
N LYS A 103 -7.30 16.54 12.51
CA LYS A 103 -8.10 17.55 11.79
C LYS A 103 -9.56 17.58 12.20
N PHE A 104 -9.99 16.69 13.08
CA PHE A 104 -11.37 16.63 13.52
C PHE A 104 -11.78 17.90 14.27
N ASP A 105 -12.93 18.45 13.88
CA ASP A 105 -13.51 19.63 14.53
C ASP A 105 -14.82 19.24 15.23
N TRP A 106 -14.74 19.13 16.56
CA TRP A 106 -15.86 18.76 17.43
C TRP A 106 -16.98 19.82 17.43
N ARG A 107 -16.69 21.07 17.02
CA ARG A 107 -17.67 22.18 17.03
C ARG A 107 -18.75 22.00 15.95
N LYS A 108 -18.48 21.20 14.93
CA LYS A 108 -19.41 20.92 13.82
C LYS A 108 -20.57 20.01 14.21
N GLY A 109 -20.54 19.39 15.39
CA GLY A 109 -21.67 18.60 15.93
C GLY A 109 -21.86 17.21 15.28
N PHE A 110 -20.99 16.79 14.36
CA PHE A 110 -21.01 15.44 13.79
C PHE A 110 -20.16 14.48 14.61
N LYS A 111 -20.53 13.19 14.57
CA LYS A 111 -19.74 12.11 15.17
C LYS A 111 -18.38 11.99 14.49
N PHE A 112 -17.36 11.64 15.28
CA PHE A 112 -16.00 11.44 14.74
C PHE A 112 -15.96 10.38 13.64
N SER A 113 -16.69 9.27 13.80
CA SER A 113 -16.74 8.17 12.83
C SER A 113 -17.16 8.62 11.43
N THR A 114 -18.08 9.58 11.31
CA THR A 114 -18.51 10.14 10.02
C THR A 114 -17.34 10.81 9.28
N TYR A 115 -16.55 11.59 9.99
CA TYR A 115 -15.37 12.28 9.43
C TYR A 115 -14.22 11.32 9.14
N ALA A 116 -13.91 10.43 10.09
CA ALA A 116 -12.81 9.48 9.98
C ALA A 116 -12.99 8.50 8.82
N THR A 117 -14.23 8.08 8.54
CA THR A 117 -14.53 7.14 7.45
C THR A 117 -14.05 7.62 6.08
N PHE A 118 -14.04 8.94 5.83
CA PHE A 118 -13.48 9.49 4.58
C PHE A 118 -11.97 9.28 4.49
N TRP A 119 -11.24 9.70 5.52
CA TRP A 119 -9.78 9.61 5.56
C TRP A 119 -9.25 8.18 5.58
N ILE A 120 -9.93 7.28 6.29
CA ILE A 120 -9.58 5.86 6.31
C ILE A 120 -9.71 5.26 4.91
N ARG A 121 -10.84 5.49 4.23
CA ARG A 121 -11.06 5.00 2.85
C ARG A 121 -10.07 5.59 1.86
N GLN A 122 -9.74 6.88 2.01
CA GLN A 122 -8.76 7.54 1.16
C GLN A 122 -7.36 6.95 1.34
N ALA A 123 -6.93 6.71 2.59
CA ALA A 123 -5.61 6.14 2.87
C ALA A 123 -5.48 4.72 2.34
N ILE A 124 -6.49 3.87 2.58
CA ILE A 124 -6.55 2.50 2.03
C ILE A 124 -6.56 2.52 0.50
N GLY A 125 -7.39 3.37 -0.11
CA GLY A 125 -7.44 3.52 -1.57
C GLY A 125 -6.09 3.90 -2.16
N ARG A 126 -5.44 4.94 -1.61
CA ARG A 126 -4.11 5.38 -2.01
C ARG A 126 -3.06 4.27 -1.85
N ALA A 127 -3.14 3.46 -0.79
CA ALA A 127 -2.22 2.35 -0.61
C ALA A 127 -2.41 1.28 -1.69
N LEU A 128 -3.65 0.92 -2.02
CA LEU A 128 -3.95 0.02 -3.14
C LEU A 128 -3.45 0.59 -4.47
N ASP A 129 -3.63 1.90 -4.71
CA ASP A 129 -3.11 2.54 -5.93
C ASP A 129 -1.59 2.35 -6.09
N GLN A 130 -0.86 2.39 -4.97
CA GLN A 130 0.60 2.50 -4.94
C GLN A 130 1.35 1.19 -4.69
N LYS A 131 0.71 0.22 -4.04
CA LYS A 131 1.34 -0.99 -3.48
C LYS A 131 0.64 -2.30 -3.90
N ALA A 132 -0.49 -2.26 -4.62
CA ALA A 132 -1.23 -3.47 -4.97
C ALA A 132 -0.53 -4.36 -6.00
N ASN A 133 0.36 -3.80 -6.82
CA ASN A 133 1.01 -4.51 -7.92
C ASN A 133 2.51 -4.64 -7.63
N LEU A 134 3.08 -5.80 -8.00
CA LEU A 134 4.52 -6.05 -7.93
C LEU A 134 5.31 -5.03 -8.75
N VAL A 135 4.83 -4.75 -9.97
CA VAL A 135 5.32 -3.63 -10.79
C VAL A 135 4.47 -2.41 -10.49
N ARG A 136 5.08 -1.40 -9.85
CA ARG A 136 4.39 -0.18 -9.45
C ARG A 136 3.85 0.57 -10.68
N LEU A 137 2.56 0.88 -10.63
CA LEU A 137 1.91 1.75 -11.61
C LEU A 137 1.75 3.18 -11.07
N PRO A 138 1.71 4.19 -11.96
CA PRO A 138 1.23 5.53 -11.59
C PRO A 138 -0.19 5.46 -11.01
N SER A 139 -0.49 6.30 -10.01
CA SER A 139 -1.74 6.23 -9.24
C SER A 139 -2.99 6.37 -10.10
N GLU A 140 -2.99 7.28 -11.07
CA GLU A 140 -4.13 7.50 -11.97
C GLU A 140 -4.42 6.25 -12.82
N ARG A 141 -3.37 5.61 -13.35
CA ARG A 141 -3.48 4.39 -14.16
C ARG A 141 -3.92 3.20 -13.33
N SER A 142 -3.40 3.09 -12.10
CA SER A 142 -3.83 2.07 -11.13
C SER A 142 -5.30 2.26 -10.72
N ALA A 143 -5.74 3.49 -10.51
CA ALA A 143 -7.13 3.81 -10.16
C ALA A 143 -8.09 3.48 -11.31
N GLN A 144 -7.74 3.84 -12.56
CA GLN A 144 -8.51 3.50 -13.76
C GLN A 144 -8.65 1.98 -13.93
N LEU A 145 -7.52 1.25 -13.85
CA LEU A 145 -7.52 -0.21 -13.96
C LEU A 145 -8.39 -0.86 -12.88
N ARG A 146 -8.30 -0.41 -11.63
CA ARG A 146 -9.08 -0.98 -10.53
C ARG A 146 -10.57 -0.66 -10.61
N ALA A 147 -10.93 0.52 -11.12
CA ALA A 147 -12.32 0.85 -11.38
C ALA A 147 -12.88 -0.07 -12.47
N ALA A 148 -12.18 -0.19 -13.59
CA ALA A 148 -12.57 -1.06 -14.68
C ALA A 148 -12.71 -2.53 -14.23
N LEU A 149 -11.71 -3.07 -13.52
CA LEU A 149 -11.77 -4.44 -12.98
C LEU A 149 -12.96 -4.69 -12.03
N ARG A 150 -13.44 -3.68 -11.31
CA ARG A 150 -14.66 -3.83 -10.49
C ARG A 150 -15.92 -3.92 -11.34
N ASP A 151 -15.94 -3.24 -12.48
CA ASP A 151 -17.07 -3.27 -13.41
C ASP A 151 -17.12 -4.61 -14.16
N VAL A 152 -15.96 -5.22 -14.47
CA VAL A 152 -15.85 -6.48 -15.22
C VAL A 152 -15.77 -7.76 -14.37
N SER A 153 -16.24 -7.73 -13.12
CA SER A 153 -16.16 -8.87 -12.18
C SER A 153 -14.74 -9.43 -11.92
N GLY A 154 -13.69 -8.71 -12.33
CA GLY A 154 -12.29 -9.03 -12.05
C GLY A 154 -11.56 -9.91 -13.07
N GLU A 155 -12.24 -10.48 -14.06
CA GLU A 155 -11.61 -11.42 -15.02
C GLU A 155 -10.84 -10.72 -16.14
N GLY A 156 -11.01 -9.40 -16.29
CA GLY A 156 -10.22 -8.59 -17.22
C GLY A 156 -10.49 -8.84 -18.71
N GLU A 157 -11.35 -9.81 -19.05
CA GLU A 157 -11.66 -10.20 -20.43
C GLU A 157 -12.42 -9.12 -21.20
N ASP A 158 -13.35 -8.39 -20.55
CA ASP A 158 -14.06 -7.27 -21.19
C ASP A 158 -13.41 -5.89 -20.93
N LEU A 159 -12.11 -5.85 -20.61
CA LEU A 159 -11.38 -4.59 -20.53
C LEU A 159 -11.06 -4.04 -21.93
N ASP A 160 -11.08 -2.71 -22.07
CA ASP A 160 -10.54 -2.04 -23.24
C ASP A 160 -9.09 -2.48 -23.50
N ALA A 161 -8.69 -2.55 -24.77
CA ALA A 161 -7.38 -3.09 -25.18
C ALA A 161 -6.19 -2.46 -24.44
N GLU A 162 -6.26 -1.16 -24.15
CA GLU A 162 -5.23 -0.44 -23.38
C GLU A 162 -5.16 -0.91 -21.92
N LEU A 163 -6.32 -1.05 -21.26
CA LEU A 163 -6.43 -1.49 -19.87
C LEU A 163 -6.12 -2.98 -19.73
N ALA A 164 -6.51 -3.80 -20.70
CA ALA A 164 -6.14 -5.21 -20.77
C ALA A 164 -4.62 -5.38 -20.88
N ASN A 165 -3.96 -4.56 -21.70
CA ASN A 165 -2.50 -4.58 -21.79
C ASN A 165 -1.83 -4.15 -20.48
N LEU A 166 -2.35 -3.09 -19.85
CA LEU A 166 -1.87 -2.62 -18.55
C LEU A 166 -2.06 -3.68 -17.46
N HIS A 167 -3.19 -4.40 -17.46
CA HIS A 167 -3.47 -5.49 -16.55
C HIS A 167 -2.44 -6.62 -16.69
N ARG A 168 -2.13 -7.05 -17.92
CA ARG A 168 -1.11 -8.08 -18.17
C ARG A 168 0.27 -7.68 -17.66
N LEU A 169 0.65 -6.41 -17.85
CA LEU A 169 1.94 -5.90 -17.35
C LEU A 169 2.00 -5.82 -15.82
N ALA A 170 0.86 -5.59 -15.17
CA ALA A 170 0.77 -5.43 -13.73
C ALA A 170 0.69 -6.76 -12.96
N THR A 171 0.32 -7.85 -13.64
CA THR A 171 0.06 -9.16 -13.04
C THR A 171 1.07 -10.20 -13.57
N PRO A 172 2.34 -10.16 -13.11
CA PRO A 172 3.34 -11.13 -13.54
C PRO A 172 3.00 -12.54 -13.03
N THR A 173 3.38 -13.55 -13.80
CA THR A 173 3.25 -14.97 -13.42
C THR A 173 4.53 -15.45 -12.75
N SER A 174 4.41 -16.33 -11.74
CA SER A 174 5.57 -16.94 -11.09
C SER A 174 6.31 -17.88 -12.05
N LEU A 175 7.64 -17.81 -12.06
CA LEU A 175 8.49 -18.74 -12.81
C LEU A 175 8.57 -20.13 -12.16
N ASP A 176 8.39 -20.19 -10.84
CA ASP A 176 8.33 -21.44 -10.07
C ASP A 176 6.97 -22.15 -10.22
N ARG A 177 6.08 -21.63 -11.07
CA ARG A 177 4.80 -22.27 -11.35
C ARG A 177 5.07 -23.57 -12.12
N THR A 178 4.59 -24.69 -11.61
CA THR A 178 4.65 -25.98 -12.32
C THR A 178 3.76 -25.97 -13.57
N VAL A 179 4.23 -26.61 -14.63
CA VAL A 179 3.59 -26.70 -15.94
C VAL A 179 3.48 -28.17 -16.34
N GLY A 180 2.33 -28.57 -16.88
CA GLY A 180 2.03 -29.97 -17.23
C GLY A 180 1.29 -30.73 -16.12
N ASP A 181 0.79 -31.92 -16.45
CA ASP A 181 -0.03 -32.74 -15.54
C ASP A 181 0.84 -33.50 -14.50
N ASP A 182 2.10 -33.75 -14.85
CA ASP A 182 3.04 -34.51 -14.02
C ASP A 182 3.71 -33.68 -12.91
N GLY A 183 3.60 -32.34 -12.97
CA GLY A 183 4.12 -31.42 -11.95
C GLY A 183 5.64 -31.37 -11.79
N GLU A 184 6.39 -32.06 -12.66
CA GLU A 184 7.85 -32.15 -12.58
C GLU A 184 8.58 -30.97 -13.25
N GLN A 185 7.93 -30.25 -14.16
CA GLN A 185 8.53 -29.13 -14.90
C GLN A 185 8.03 -27.80 -14.36
N GLU A 186 8.94 -26.86 -14.13
CA GLU A 186 8.60 -25.48 -13.79
C GLU A 186 8.59 -24.60 -15.05
N LEU A 187 7.88 -23.46 -14.98
CA LEU A 187 7.83 -22.52 -16.09
C LEU A 187 9.23 -21.98 -16.44
N VAL A 188 10.11 -21.85 -15.45
CA VAL A 188 11.51 -21.44 -15.66
C VAL A 188 12.28 -22.38 -16.58
N ASP A 189 12.01 -23.69 -16.51
CA ASP A 189 12.73 -24.71 -17.28
C ASP A 189 12.39 -24.65 -18.79
N LEU A 190 11.25 -24.03 -19.13
CA LEU A 190 10.78 -23.88 -20.50
C LEU A 190 11.28 -22.60 -21.16
N LEU A 191 11.93 -21.70 -20.41
CA LEU A 191 12.40 -20.43 -20.95
C LEU A 191 13.75 -20.62 -21.66
N PRO A 192 13.85 -20.26 -22.95
CA PRO A 192 15.13 -20.27 -23.64
C PRO A 192 16.05 -19.19 -23.07
N ASP A 193 17.33 -19.51 -22.96
CA ASP A 193 18.34 -18.51 -22.64
C ASP A 193 18.54 -17.58 -23.85
N ALA A 194 18.83 -16.31 -23.57
CA ALA A 194 19.18 -15.31 -24.58
C ALA A 194 20.66 -15.41 -24.99
N VAL A 195 21.46 -16.25 -24.32
CA VAL A 195 22.85 -16.48 -24.67
C VAL A 195 22.95 -17.18 -26.02
N VAL A 196 23.79 -16.63 -26.88
CA VAL A 196 24.10 -17.18 -28.20
C VAL A 196 24.75 -18.56 -28.02
N GLY A 197 24.22 -19.57 -28.73
CA GLY A 197 24.75 -20.93 -28.66
C GLY A 197 26.20 -21.03 -29.14
N PRO A 198 26.97 -22.01 -28.64
CA PRO A 198 28.38 -22.18 -29.00
C PRO A 198 28.60 -22.34 -30.51
N GLU A 199 27.65 -22.95 -31.22
CA GLU A 199 27.66 -23.09 -32.67
C GLU A 199 27.65 -21.75 -33.38
N GLN A 200 26.81 -20.81 -32.94
CA GLN A 200 26.68 -19.50 -33.55
C GLN A 200 27.92 -18.63 -33.24
N LEU A 201 28.49 -18.75 -32.03
CA LEU A 201 29.76 -18.10 -31.69
C LEU A 201 30.90 -18.54 -32.60
N VAL A 202 30.99 -19.84 -32.91
CA VAL A 202 32.01 -20.36 -33.85
C VAL A 202 31.76 -19.84 -35.25
N VAL A 203 30.52 -19.85 -35.74
CA VAL A 203 30.15 -19.31 -37.06
C VAL A 203 30.53 -17.83 -37.17
N ASP A 204 30.24 -17.02 -36.17
CA ASP A 204 30.56 -15.60 -36.15
C ASP A 204 32.09 -15.36 -36.14
N SER A 205 32.84 -16.19 -35.40
CA SER A 205 34.30 -16.15 -35.40
C SER A 205 34.88 -16.51 -36.77
N MET A 206 34.40 -17.60 -37.39
CA MET A 206 34.84 -18.03 -38.73
C MET A 206 34.48 -16.99 -39.79
N HIS A 207 33.30 -16.37 -39.68
CA HIS A 207 32.90 -15.29 -40.56
C HIS A 207 33.84 -14.08 -40.43
N THR A 208 34.18 -13.71 -39.19
CA THR A 208 35.12 -12.63 -38.91
C THR A 208 36.50 -12.92 -39.51
N GLU A 209 37.07 -14.10 -39.25
CA GLU A 209 38.36 -14.53 -39.83
C GLU A 209 38.33 -14.51 -41.36
N LYS A 210 37.22 -14.97 -41.95
CA LYS A 210 37.07 -14.97 -43.40
C LYS A 210 37.04 -13.55 -43.96
N VAL A 211 36.28 -12.64 -43.34
CA VAL A 211 36.24 -11.23 -43.74
C VAL A 211 37.62 -10.59 -43.62
N THR A 212 38.33 -10.79 -42.50
CA THR A 212 39.70 -10.28 -42.33
C THR A 212 40.63 -10.80 -43.42
N SER A 213 40.59 -12.12 -43.71
CA SER A 213 41.41 -12.70 -44.76
C SER A 213 41.13 -12.14 -46.16
N LEU A 214 39.88 -11.75 -46.45
CA LEU A 214 39.51 -11.14 -47.72
C LEU A 214 39.93 -9.68 -47.79
N LEU A 215 39.86 -8.95 -46.67
CA LEU A 215 40.34 -7.57 -46.58
C LEU A 215 41.86 -7.47 -46.76
N ASP A 216 42.62 -8.42 -46.21
CA ASP A 216 44.08 -8.46 -46.37
C ASP A 216 44.54 -8.68 -47.83
N ASN A 217 43.64 -9.18 -48.69
CA ASN A 217 43.90 -9.39 -50.12
C ASN A 217 43.52 -8.20 -51.00
N LEU A 218 42.99 -7.11 -50.43
CA LEU A 218 42.73 -5.87 -51.16
C LEU A 218 43.95 -4.95 -51.06
N GLU A 219 44.33 -4.33 -52.17
CA GLU A 219 45.35 -3.27 -52.16
C GLU A 219 44.85 -2.07 -51.33
N PRO A 220 45.76 -1.36 -50.61
CA PRO A 220 45.41 -0.30 -49.66
C PRO A 220 44.67 0.89 -50.26
#